data_AF-A0A496LET0-F1
#
_entry.id   AF-A0A496LET0-F1
#
_cell.length_a   1.000
_cell.length_b   1.000
_cell.length_c   1.000
_cell.angle_alpha   90.00
_cell.angle_beta   90.00
_cell.angle_gamma   90.00
#
_symmetry.space_group_name_H-M   'P 1'
#
loop_
_entity.id
_entity.type
_entity.pdbx_description
1 polymer ?
#
loop_
_entity_poly.entity_id
_entity_poly.type
_entity_poly.pdbx_seq_one_letter_code
_entity_poly.pdbx_strand_id
1 'polypeptide(L)'
;MFRSRALPFDPRTNKIASLQSLKFHHGGLYEDYVSALNRDIADTPIQNADLFTIITQSFREARGEECEFSQISKLYQICLGFSRIFNNASEIYNHDFYFDCIAQPSEPSGELADALAQAFGGMENFKSEFLKRALGLFGSGWCWLVCDERGANLEIITTQNADTPIVHGKIPLLACDLWEHAYYADHQNARKFYVENFLRFADFGFASDAYFQAKKQGLDSVKLYISELHPAASSRCDCGCCG
;
A
#
# COMPACT_ATOMS: atom_id res chain seq x y z
N MET A 1 -8.13 16.86 3.41
CA MET A 1 -7.91 16.62 1.96
C MET A 1 -6.51 16.10 1.75
N PHE A 2 -6.41 14.94 1.11
CA PHE A 2 -5.17 14.25 0.77
C PHE A 2 -4.47 14.92 -0.40
N ARG A 3 -3.15 14.70 -0.50
CA ARG A 3 -2.34 15.16 -1.62
C ARG A 3 -1.55 13.98 -2.16
N SER A 4 -1.37 13.92 -3.46
CA SER A 4 -0.48 12.95 -4.08
C SER A 4 0.95 13.14 -3.54
N ARG A 5 1.58 12.06 -3.09
CA ARG A 5 3.00 12.09 -2.70
C ARG A 5 3.88 12.27 -3.94
N ALA A 6 5.08 12.80 -3.75
CA ALA A 6 6.13 12.70 -4.76
C ALA A 6 6.69 11.26 -4.80
N LEU A 7 7.20 10.85 -5.97
CA LEU A 7 7.97 9.61 -6.07
C LEU A 7 9.23 9.70 -5.18
N PRO A 8 9.56 8.64 -4.42
CA PRO A 8 10.75 8.61 -3.55
C PRO A 8 12.08 8.43 -4.30
N PHE A 9 12.07 8.50 -5.63
CA PHE A 9 13.22 8.22 -6.51
C PHE A 9 13.12 9.01 -7.82
N ASP A 10 14.22 9.07 -8.60
CA ASP A 10 14.19 9.61 -9.96
C ASP A 10 13.50 8.62 -10.91
N PRO A 11 12.35 8.97 -11.51
CA PRO A 11 11.61 8.04 -12.38
C PRO A 11 12.36 7.68 -13.67
N ARG A 12 13.43 8.40 -14.02
CA ARG A 12 14.26 8.11 -15.21
C ARG A 12 15.24 6.96 -15.00
N THR A 13 15.52 6.61 -13.74
CA THR A 13 16.55 5.62 -13.39
C THR A 13 15.97 4.38 -12.69
N ASN A 14 14.66 4.30 -12.52
CA ASN A 14 14.00 3.15 -11.91
C ASN A 14 14.26 1.87 -12.73
N LYS A 15 14.55 0.76 -12.04
CA LYS A 15 14.91 -0.52 -12.67
C LYS A 15 13.72 -1.46 -12.88
N ILE A 16 12.57 -1.14 -12.30
CA ILE A 16 11.36 -1.97 -12.31
C ILE A 16 10.36 -1.47 -13.35
N ALA A 17 10.12 -0.16 -13.38
CA ALA A 17 9.16 0.49 -14.28
C ALA A 17 9.84 1.62 -15.06
N SER A 18 9.53 1.74 -16.36
CA SER A 18 10.05 2.83 -17.17
C SER A 18 9.44 4.18 -16.78
N LEU A 19 10.08 5.27 -17.23
CA LEU A 19 9.52 6.62 -17.12
C LEU A 19 8.11 6.71 -17.73
N GLN A 20 7.85 5.97 -18.81
CA GLN A 20 6.53 5.97 -19.44
C GLN A 20 5.50 5.31 -18.53
N SER A 21 5.79 4.13 -17.99
CA SER A 21 4.93 3.45 -17.03
C SER A 21 4.64 4.31 -15.80
N LEU A 22 5.69 4.90 -15.21
CA LEU A 22 5.55 5.76 -14.02
C LEU A 22 4.73 7.03 -14.28
N LYS A 23 4.78 7.60 -15.49
CA LYS A 23 3.93 8.74 -15.86
C LYS A 23 2.44 8.40 -15.84
N PHE A 24 2.06 7.22 -16.32
CA PHE A 24 0.66 6.79 -16.30
C PHE A 24 0.23 6.26 -14.93
N HIS A 25 1.14 5.58 -14.23
CA HIS A 25 0.86 4.92 -12.95
C HIS A 25 0.81 5.93 -11.80
N HIS A 26 1.88 6.69 -11.59
CA HIS A 26 1.97 7.71 -10.54
C HIS A 26 1.29 9.02 -10.97
N GLY A 27 1.69 9.59 -12.12
CA GLY A 27 1.18 10.88 -12.61
C GLY A 27 -0.20 10.82 -13.27
N GLY A 28 -0.91 9.70 -13.15
CA GLY A 28 -2.24 9.48 -13.71
C GLY A 28 -3.12 8.76 -12.71
N LEU A 29 -3.11 7.42 -12.72
CA LEU A 29 -4.01 6.59 -11.92
C LEU A 29 -3.94 6.89 -10.41
N TYR A 30 -2.74 7.01 -9.85
CA TYR A 30 -2.57 7.36 -8.45
C TYR A 30 -3.15 8.73 -8.11
N GLU A 31 -2.92 9.75 -8.95
CA GLU A 31 -3.52 11.09 -8.77
C GLU A 31 -5.06 11.07 -8.90
N ASP A 32 -5.60 10.21 -9.76
CA ASP A 32 -7.04 10.03 -9.92
C ASP A 32 -7.67 9.43 -8.66
N TYR A 33 -7.02 8.46 -8.00
CA TYR A 33 -7.51 7.91 -6.73
C TYR A 33 -7.54 8.97 -5.62
N VAL A 34 -6.48 9.79 -5.51
CA VAL A 34 -6.42 10.91 -4.55
C VAL A 34 -7.55 11.90 -4.82
N SER A 35 -7.73 12.29 -6.08
CA SER A 35 -8.77 13.24 -6.49
C SER A 35 -10.18 12.70 -6.26
N ALA A 36 -10.39 11.41 -6.56
CA ALA A 36 -11.67 10.74 -6.36
C ALA A 36 -12.01 10.62 -4.88
N LEU A 37 -11.07 10.22 -4.03
CA LEU A 37 -11.29 10.14 -2.58
C LEU A 37 -11.64 11.52 -2.02
N ASN A 38 -10.86 12.55 -2.35
CA ASN A 38 -11.11 13.91 -1.90
C ASN A 38 -12.51 14.40 -2.27
N ARG A 39 -12.96 14.13 -3.51
CA ARG A 39 -14.32 14.47 -3.96
C ARG A 39 -15.38 13.69 -3.18
N ASP A 40 -15.16 12.40 -2.93
CA ASP A 40 -16.14 11.52 -2.27
C ASP A 40 -16.31 11.84 -0.77
N ILE A 41 -15.30 12.39 -0.11
CA ILE A 41 -15.36 12.74 1.32
C ILE A 41 -15.62 14.22 1.59
N ALA A 42 -15.65 15.08 0.56
CA ALA A 42 -15.87 16.52 0.72
C ALA A 42 -17.24 16.83 1.34
N ASP A 43 -17.25 17.72 2.32
CA ASP A 43 -18.41 18.15 3.11
C ASP A 43 -19.14 16.99 3.84
N THR A 44 -18.37 15.95 4.19
CA THR A 44 -18.85 14.79 4.96
C THR A 44 -18.21 14.74 6.35
N PRO A 45 -18.81 14.02 7.32
CA PRO A 45 -18.21 13.83 8.65
C PRO A 45 -16.83 13.15 8.64
N ILE A 46 -16.46 12.45 7.55
CA ILE A 46 -15.19 11.73 7.42
C ILE A 46 -14.10 12.53 6.67
N GLN A 47 -14.39 13.76 6.22
CA GLN A 47 -13.45 14.58 5.44
C GLN A 47 -12.08 14.79 6.12
N ASN A 48 -12.08 14.82 7.46
CA ASN A 48 -10.91 15.10 8.27
C ASN A 48 -10.34 13.85 8.96
N ALA A 49 -10.90 12.66 8.71
CA ALA A 49 -10.32 11.41 9.19
C ALA A 49 -8.97 11.17 8.49
N ASP A 50 -8.02 10.56 9.21
CA ASP A 50 -6.76 10.10 8.60
C ASP A 50 -7.00 8.92 7.65
N LEU A 51 -6.08 8.71 6.70
CA LEU A 51 -6.25 7.72 5.64
C LEU A 51 -6.39 6.29 6.19
N PHE A 52 -5.67 5.94 7.28
CA PHE A 52 -5.78 4.63 7.91
C PHE A 52 -7.19 4.41 8.49
N THR A 53 -7.74 5.42 9.17
CA THR A 53 -9.12 5.40 9.66
C THR A 53 -10.12 5.29 8.50
N ILE A 54 -9.93 6.05 7.42
CA ILE A 54 -10.81 5.94 6.25
C ILE A 54 -10.81 4.53 5.67
N ILE A 55 -9.63 3.92 5.45
CA ILE A 55 -9.53 2.57 4.89
C ILE A 55 -10.23 1.55 5.80
N THR A 56 -9.85 1.51 7.08
CA THR A 56 -10.33 0.49 8.01
C THR A 56 -11.83 0.60 8.30
N GLN A 57 -12.34 1.82 8.51
CA GLN A 57 -13.76 2.02 8.84
C GLN A 57 -14.66 1.89 7.60
N SER A 58 -14.23 2.36 6.42
CA SER A 58 -15.02 2.18 5.20
C SER A 58 -15.11 0.72 4.75
N PHE A 59 -14.06 -0.09 4.98
CA PHE A 59 -14.12 -1.53 4.76
C PHE A 59 -15.18 -2.21 5.62
N ARG A 60 -15.18 -1.94 6.92
CA ARG A 60 -16.12 -2.51 7.89
C ARG A 60 -17.55 -2.10 7.56
N GLU A 61 -17.76 -0.81 7.29
CA GLU A 61 -19.08 -0.28 6.94
C GLU A 61 -19.61 -0.88 5.62
N ALA A 62 -18.76 -1.02 4.59
CA ALA A 62 -19.14 -1.66 3.33
C ALA A 62 -19.57 -3.13 3.47
N ARG A 63 -19.20 -3.78 4.58
CA ARG A 63 -19.57 -5.15 4.93
C ARG A 63 -20.73 -5.23 5.93
N GLY A 64 -21.24 -4.09 6.39
CA GLY A 64 -22.30 -4.02 7.40
C GLY A 64 -21.81 -4.36 8.81
N GLU A 65 -20.51 -4.24 9.07
CA GLU A 65 -19.91 -4.46 10.39
C GLU A 65 -19.95 -3.15 11.20
N GLU A 66 -20.36 -3.21 12.47
CA GLU A 66 -20.47 -2.02 13.33
C GLU A 66 -19.12 -1.34 13.53
N CYS A 67 -19.01 -0.07 13.15
CA CYS A 67 -17.77 0.69 13.11
C CYS A 67 -17.99 2.18 13.46
N GLU A 68 -16.93 2.98 13.50
CA GLU A 68 -17.03 4.41 13.81
C GLU A 68 -17.93 5.16 12.81
N PHE A 69 -17.90 4.74 11.54
CA PHE A 69 -18.72 5.34 10.48
C PHE A 69 -20.18 4.88 10.52
N SER A 70 -20.50 3.82 11.26
CA SER A 70 -21.89 3.38 11.46
C SER A 70 -22.72 4.39 12.28
N GLN A 71 -22.06 5.29 13.01
CA GLN A 71 -22.71 6.36 13.78
C GLN A 71 -23.07 7.59 12.92
N ILE A 72 -22.56 7.66 11.69
CA ILE A 72 -22.91 8.72 10.74
C ILE A 72 -24.39 8.56 10.38
N SER A 73 -25.13 9.67 10.30
CA SER A 73 -26.57 9.60 10.04
C SER A 73 -26.88 8.79 8.78
N LYS A 74 -27.95 7.99 8.82
CA LYS A 74 -28.36 7.10 7.72
C LYS A 74 -28.52 7.81 6.36
N LEU A 75 -28.82 9.10 6.36
CA LEU A 75 -28.88 9.94 5.15
C LEU A 75 -27.51 10.03 4.46
N TYR A 76 -26.45 10.25 5.23
CA TYR A 76 -25.08 10.26 4.70
C TYR A 76 -24.63 8.86 4.29
N GLN A 77 -24.97 7.80 5.02
CA GLN A 77 -24.61 6.42 4.63
C GLN A 77 -25.20 6.01 3.26
N ILE A 78 -26.42 6.44 2.94
CA ILE A 78 -27.03 6.18 1.63
C ILE A 78 -26.29 6.93 0.51
N CYS A 79 -25.80 8.14 0.79
CA CYS A 79 -25.04 8.96 -0.16
C CYS A 79 -23.57 8.52 -0.28
N LEU A 80 -23.00 7.97 0.79
CA LEU A 80 -21.62 7.52 0.86
C LEU A 80 -21.51 6.12 0.27
N GLY A 81 -20.89 6.02 -0.91
CA GLY A 81 -20.49 4.74 -1.47
C GLY A 81 -19.25 4.21 -0.74
N PHE A 82 -19.40 3.63 0.46
CA PHE A 82 -18.27 3.20 1.28
C PHE A 82 -17.35 2.18 0.59
N SER A 83 -17.86 1.33 -0.30
CA SER A 83 -17.01 0.49 -1.14
C SER A 83 -16.12 1.30 -2.09
N ARG A 84 -16.63 2.40 -2.66
CA ARG A 84 -15.85 3.31 -3.52
C ARG A 84 -14.82 4.10 -2.71
N ILE A 85 -15.21 4.58 -1.52
CA ILE A 85 -14.29 5.27 -0.59
C ILE A 85 -13.17 4.31 -0.17
N PHE A 86 -13.51 3.08 0.21
CA PHE A 86 -12.54 2.03 0.55
C PHE A 86 -11.59 1.77 -0.61
N ASN A 87 -12.12 1.59 -1.83
CA ASN A 87 -11.30 1.30 -3.00
C ASN A 87 -10.30 2.43 -3.27
N ASN A 88 -10.76 3.70 -3.34
CA ASN A 88 -9.86 4.82 -3.61
C ASN A 88 -8.84 5.01 -2.47
N ALA A 89 -9.26 4.91 -1.21
CA ALA A 89 -8.37 5.08 -0.07
C ALA A 89 -7.31 3.97 0.00
N SER A 90 -7.70 2.72 -0.25
CA SER A 90 -6.77 1.59 -0.24
C SER A 90 -5.82 1.64 -1.44
N GLU A 91 -6.29 2.04 -2.62
CA GLU A 91 -5.41 2.21 -3.78
C GLU A 91 -4.37 3.32 -3.56
N ILE A 92 -4.69 4.41 -2.86
CA ILE A 92 -3.69 5.41 -2.44
C ILE A 92 -2.61 4.75 -1.58
N TYR A 93 -3.01 4.04 -0.51
CA TYR A 93 -2.05 3.36 0.38
C TYR A 93 -1.22 2.29 -0.34
N ASN A 94 -1.86 1.43 -1.13
CA ASN A 94 -1.19 0.34 -1.83
C ASN A 94 -0.12 0.88 -2.80
N HIS A 95 -0.44 1.96 -3.52
CA HIS A 95 0.50 2.62 -4.42
C HIS A 95 1.60 3.37 -3.67
N ASP A 96 1.28 4.08 -2.59
CA ASP A 96 2.29 4.73 -1.74
C ASP A 96 3.36 3.72 -1.30
N PHE A 97 2.90 2.57 -0.78
CA PHE A 97 3.76 1.50 -0.30
C PHE A 97 4.55 0.83 -1.43
N TYR A 98 3.92 0.62 -2.59
CA TYR A 98 4.59 0.10 -3.78
C TYR A 98 5.72 1.01 -4.26
N PHE A 99 5.51 2.32 -4.29
CA PHE A 99 6.57 3.25 -4.72
C PHE A 99 7.78 3.20 -3.81
N ASP A 100 7.60 3.05 -2.49
CA ASP A 100 8.73 2.82 -1.58
C ASP A 100 9.39 1.45 -1.82
N CYS A 101 8.62 0.40 -2.12
CA CYS A 101 9.15 -0.94 -2.44
C CYS A 101 9.98 -0.98 -3.73
N ILE A 102 9.89 0.01 -4.61
CA ILE A 102 10.66 0.07 -5.86
C ILE A 102 11.67 1.23 -5.89
N ALA A 103 11.89 1.89 -4.74
CA ALA A 103 12.65 3.13 -4.69
C ALA A 103 14.15 2.92 -4.90
N GLN A 104 14.75 2.06 -4.08
CA GLN A 104 16.18 1.82 -4.12
C GLN A 104 16.49 0.31 -4.01
N PRO A 105 16.92 -0.34 -5.11
CA PRO A 105 17.29 -1.74 -5.08
C PRO A 105 18.32 -2.03 -3.99
N SER A 106 18.00 -2.95 -3.10
CA SER A 106 18.77 -3.23 -1.90
C SER A 106 18.57 -4.68 -1.46
N GLU A 107 19.49 -5.19 -0.64
CA GLU A 107 19.39 -6.52 -0.02
C GLU A 107 18.70 -6.42 1.35
N PRO A 108 18.05 -7.48 1.85
CA PRO A 108 17.45 -7.45 3.18
C PRO A 108 18.50 -7.24 4.28
N SER A 109 18.09 -6.64 5.38
CA SER A 109 18.86 -6.68 6.63
C SER A 109 19.07 -8.13 7.07
N GLY A 110 20.08 -8.37 7.91
CA GLY A 110 20.31 -9.71 8.47
C GLY A 110 19.08 -10.27 9.17
N GLU A 111 18.34 -9.41 9.89
CA GLU A 111 17.13 -9.81 10.60
C GLU A 111 15.99 -10.24 9.65
N LEU A 112 15.77 -9.50 8.56
CA LEU A 112 14.77 -9.89 7.55
C LEU A 112 15.24 -11.12 6.77
N ALA A 113 16.53 -11.24 6.45
CA ALA A 113 17.10 -12.40 5.77
C ALA A 113 16.90 -13.69 6.58
N ASP A 114 17.14 -13.64 7.89
CA ASP A 114 16.92 -14.78 8.80
C ASP A 114 15.43 -15.15 8.89
N ALA A 115 14.54 -14.15 8.96
CA ALA A 115 13.10 -14.38 8.96
C ALA A 115 12.61 -15.02 7.65
N LEU A 116 13.13 -14.57 6.50
CA LEU A 116 12.86 -15.20 5.20
C LEU A 116 13.42 -16.63 5.13
N ALA A 117 14.60 -16.87 5.70
CA ALA A 117 15.19 -18.19 5.79
C ALA A 117 14.34 -19.15 6.63
N GLN A 118 13.83 -18.66 7.76
CA GLN A 118 12.95 -19.42 8.64
C GLN A 118 11.59 -19.73 8.01
N ALA A 119 10.97 -18.75 7.35
CA ALA A 119 9.61 -18.88 6.81
C ALA A 119 9.57 -19.66 5.48
N PHE A 120 10.56 -19.45 4.60
CA PHE A 120 10.53 -19.95 3.22
C PHE A 120 11.69 -20.89 2.89
N GLY A 121 12.66 -21.07 3.80
CA GLY A 121 13.87 -21.85 3.52
C GLY A 121 14.93 -21.08 2.71
N GLY A 122 14.83 -19.75 2.66
CA GLY A 122 15.83 -18.86 2.07
C GLY A 122 15.28 -17.95 0.98
N MET A 123 16.11 -16.99 0.54
CA MET A 123 15.73 -15.97 -0.43
C MET A 123 15.30 -16.56 -1.78
N GLU A 124 15.95 -17.62 -2.26
CA GLU A 124 15.58 -18.26 -3.54
C GLU A 124 14.18 -18.88 -3.48
N ASN A 125 13.86 -19.60 -2.39
CA ASN A 125 12.55 -20.18 -2.18
C ASN A 125 11.48 -19.11 -1.98
N PHE A 126 11.78 -18.05 -1.22
CA PHE A 126 10.90 -16.89 -1.10
C PHE A 126 10.54 -16.32 -2.47
N LYS A 127 11.53 -16.05 -3.33
CA LYS A 127 11.29 -15.51 -4.69
C LYS A 127 10.47 -16.47 -5.54
N SER A 128 10.73 -17.77 -5.45
CA SER A 128 9.97 -18.81 -6.15
C SER A 128 8.50 -18.86 -5.70
N GLU A 129 8.25 -18.83 -4.39
CA GLU A 129 6.90 -18.82 -3.83
C GLU A 129 6.15 -17.52 -4.14
N PHE A 130 6.83 -16.38 -4.05
CA PHE A 130 6.25 -15.07 -4.37
C PHE A 130 5.83 -15.03 -5.84
N LEU A 131 6.72 -15.43 -6.75
CA LEU A 131 6.41 -15.51 -8.17
C LEU A 131 5.22 -16.44 -8.43
N LYS A 132 5.19 -17.62 -7.80
CA LYS A 132 4.08 -18.57 -7.93
C LYS A 132 2.76 -17.96 -7.46
N ARG A 133 2.73 -17.25 -6.33
CA ARG A 133 1.51 -16.60 -5.81
C ARG A 133 1.07 -15.46 -6.72
N ALA A 134 1.99 -14.61 -7.15
CA ALA A 134 1.69 -13.49 -8.05
C ALA A 134 1.11 -13.97 -9.39
N LEU A 135 1.67 -15.04 -9.97
CA LEU A 135 1.16 -15.61 -11.23
C LEU A 135 -0.15 -16.39 -11.04
N GLY A 136 -0.43 -16.89 -9.84
CA GLY A 136 -1.68 -17.55 -9.51
C GLY A 136 -2.87 -16.60 -9.33
N LEU A 137 -2.63 -15.30 -9.14
CA LEU A 137 -3.70 -14.31 -9.02
C LEU A 137 -4.32 -14.01 -10.39
N PHE A 138 -5.59 -14.39 -10.56
CA PHE A 138 -6.36 -14.05 -11.76
C PHE A 138 -6.94 -12.63 -11.66
N GLY A 139 -6.80 -11.85 -12.74
CA GLY A 139 -7.29 -10.47 -12.81
C GLY A 139 -6.35 -9.47 -12.13
N SER A 140 -6.95 -8.41 -11.60
CA SER A 140 -6.29 -7.28 -10.96
C SER A 140 -6.10 -7.49 -9.46
N GLY A 141 -5.01 -6.96 -8.93
CA GLY A 141 -4.73 -6.96 -7.50
C GLY A 141 -3.25 -6.89 -7.20
N TRP A 142 -2.86 -7.46 -6.06
CA TRP A 142 -1.55 -7.24 -5.47
C TRP A 142 -0.97 -8.53 -4.92
N CYS A 143 0.36 -8.67 -4.93
CA CYS A 143 1.07 -9.70 -4.20
C CYS A 143 1.96 -9.07 -3.14
N TRP A 144 1.90 -9.63 -1.93
CA TRP A 144 2.49 -9.02 -0.74
C TRP A 144 3.41 -10.01 -0.04
N LEU A 145 4.51 -9.49 0.50
CA LEU A 145 5.12 -10.09 1.68
C LEU A 145 4.54 -9.35 2.89
N VAL A 146 4.01 -10.09 3.86
CA VAL A 146 3.43 -9.52 5.07
C VAL A 146 3.99 -10.21 6.31
N CYS A 147 3.79 -9.59 7.46
CA CYS A 147 3.88 -10.24 8.74
C CYS A 147 2.55 -10.15 9.52
N ASP A 148 2.38 -10.97 10.54
CA ASP A 148 1.24 -10.87 11.46
C ASP A 148 1.22 -9.54 12.25
N GLU A 149 0.13 -9.27 12.97
CA GLU A 149 -0.07 -8.03 13.74
C GLU A 149 1.04 -7.71 14.76
N ARG A 150 1.89 -8.68 15.09
CA ARG A 150 3.00 -8.55 16.04
C ARG A 150 4.38 -8.60 15.38
N GLY A 151 4.43 -8.68 14.05
CA GLY A 151 5.67 -8.73 13.29
C GLY A 151 6.44 -10.05 13.41
N ALA A 152 5.80 -11.17 13.77
CA ALA A 152 6.51 -12.42 14.06
C ALA A 152 6.58 -13.36 12.85
N ASN A 153 5.44 -13.70 12.24
CA ASN A 153 5.38 -14.70 11.17
C ASN A 153 5.24 -14.06 9.80
N LEU A 154 6.15 -14.39 8.88
CA LEU A 154 6.10 -13.95 7.49
C LEU A 154 5.14 -14.82 6.67
N GLU A 155 4.42 -14.18 5.75
CA GLU A 155 3.50 -14.84 4.83
C GLU A 155 3.52 -14.13 3.47
N ILE A 156 3.32 -14.90 2.39
CA ILE A 156 3.03 -14.34 1.07
C ILE A 156 1.53 -14.45 0.83
N ILE A 157 0.86 -13.32 0.63
CA ILE A 157 -0.57 -13.26 0.31
C ILE A 157 -0.82 -12.49 -0.97
N THR A 158 -2.01 -12.70 -1.55
CA THR A 158 -2.51 -11.88 -2.65
C THR A 158 -3.85 -11.28 -2.27
N THR A 159 -4.12 -10.08 -2.76
CA THR A 159 -5.41 -9.41 -2.60
C THR A 159 -5.96 -9.05 -3.97
N GLN A 160 -7.29 -9.01 -4.11
CA GLN A 160 -7.94 -8.64 -5.36
C GLN A 160 -8.31 -7.17 -5.38
N ASN A 161 -8.17 -6.54 -6.55
CA ASN A 161 -8.48 -5.13 -6.76
C ASN A 161 -7.79 -4.23 -5.71
N ALA A 162 -8.56 -3.42 -4.99
CA ALA A 162 -8.07 -2.46 -3.99
C ALA A 162 -7.86 -3.07 -2.59
N ASP A 163 -8.22 -4.33 -2.37
CA ASP A 163 -8.10 -4.95 -1.05
C ASP A 163 -6.63 -4.96 -0.58
N THR A 164 -6.43 -4.86 0.72
CA THR A 164 -5.13 -4.54 1.32
C THR A 164 -4.92 -5.32 2.61
N PRO A 165 -3.70 -5.80 2.92
CA PRO A 165 -3.47 -6.63 4.12
C PRO A 165 -3.87 -5.97 5.44
N ILE A 166 -3.92 -4.63 5.47
CA ILE A 166 -4.15 -3.85 6.70
C ILE A 166 -5.54 -4.10 7.30
N VAL A 167 -6.56 -4.36 6.47
CA VAL A 167 -7.93 -4.66 6.94
C VAL A 167 -8.11 -6.10 7.39
N HIS A 168 -7.07 -6.92 7.23
CA HIS A 168 -7.01 -8.33 7.62
C HIS A 168 -6.04 -8.59 8.78
N GLY A 169 -5.59 -7.53 9.48
CA GLY A 169 -4.65 -7.67 10.61
C GLY A 169 -3.28 -8.14 10.15
N LYS A 170 -2.81 -7.69 8.98
CA LYS A 170 -1.49 -8.04 8.45
C LYS A 170 -0.72 -6.77 8.12
N ILE A 171 0.58 -6.80 8.37
CA ILE A 171 1.47 -5.66 8.16
C ILE A 171 2.28 -5.90 6.88
N PRO A 172 2.10 -5.07 5.82
CA PRO A 172 2.88 -5.18 4.60
C PRO A 172 4.37 -4.90 4.81
N LEU A 173 5.21 -5.67 4.11
CA LEU A 173 6.67 -5.52 4.04
C LEU A 173 7.14 -5.30 2.60
N LEU A 174 6.50 -5.97 1.63
CA LEU A 174 6.64 -5.68 0.20
C LEU A 174 5.27 -5.68 -0.45
N ALA A 175 5.09 -4.84 -1.46
CA ALA A 175 3.91 -4.81 -2.33
C ALA A 175 4.34 -4.85 -3.80
N CYS A 176 3.75 -5.76 -4.58
CA CYS A 176 3.91 -5.84 -6.03
C CYS A 176 2.54 -5.63 -6.68
N ASP A 177 2.40 -4.57 -7.47
CA ASP A 177 1.18 -4.25 -8.21
C ASP A 177 1.02 -5.20 -9.40
N LEU A 178 -0.05 -6.00 -9.40
CA LEU A 178 -0.34 -6.97 -10.47
C LEU A 178 -1.45 -6.50 -11.42
N TRP A 179 -1.94 -5.28 -11.26
CA TRP A 179 -2.77 -4.65 -12.27
C TRP A 179 -1.98 -4.47 -13.56
N GLU A 180 -2.64 -4.70 -14.71
CA GLU A 180 -1.97 -4.60 -16.01
C GLU A 180 -1.36 -3.21 -16.24
N HIS A 181 -1.97 -2.14 -15.69
CA HIS A 181 -1.43 -0.79 -15.80
C HIS A 181 -0.01 -0.64 -15.24
N ALA A 182 0.40 -1.50 -14.30
CA ALA A 182 1.71 -1.41 -13.65
C ALA A 182 2.85 -1.89 -14.55
N TYR A 183 2.55 -2.71 -15.56
CA TYR A 183 3.58 -3.38 -16.37
C TYR A 183 3.29 -3.44 -17.86
N TYR A 184 2.06 -3.19 -18.33
CA TYR A 184 1.70 -3.44 -19.73
C TYR A 184 2.43 -2.53 -20.71
N ALA A 185 2.73 -1.29 -20.30
CA ALA A 185 3.50 -0.35 -21.12
C ALA A 185 4.93 -0.86 -21.40
N ASP A 186 5.56 -1.57 -20.46
CA ASP A 186 6.92 -2.09 -20.59
C ASP A 186 6.98 -3.54 -21.08
N HIS A 187 5.97 -4.34 -20.73
CA HIS A 187 6.04 -5.80 -20.80
C HIS A 187 4.81 -6.46 -21.43
N GLN A 188 3.79 -5.68 -21.81
CA GLN A 188 2.51 -6.19 -22.33
C GLN A 188 1.96 -7.31 -21.42
N ASN A 189 1.73 -8.51 -21.96
CA ASN A 189 1.20 -9.65 -21.22
C ASN A 189 2.28 -10.42 -20.42
N ALA A 190 3.54 -10.00 -20.43
CA ALA A 190 4.65 -10.70 -19.76
C ALA A 190 4.71 -10.43 -18.25
N ARG A 191 3.60 -10.66 -17.51
CA ARG A 191 3.52 -10.49 -16.05
C ARG A 191 4.63 -11.23 -15.31
N LYS A 192 5.00 -12.44 -15.77
CA LYS A 192 6.11 -13.21 -15.19
C LYS A 192 7.42 -12.43 -15.19
N PHE A 193 7.75 -11.81 -16.32
CA PHE A 193 8.97 -11.02 -16.45
C PHE A 193 8.94 -9.80 -15.53
N TYR A 194 7.80 -9.11 -15.46
CA TYR A 194 7.60 -7.99 -14.53
C TYR A 194 7.85 -8.40 -13.07
N VAL A 195 7.25 -9.49 -12.61
CA VAL A 195 7.40 -9.95 -11.21
C VAL A 195 8.82 -10.44 -10.92
N GLU A 196 9.47 -11.13 -11.86
CA GLU A 196 10.88 -11.51 -11.73
C GLU A 196 11.79 -10.27 -11.65
N ASN A 197 11.50 -9.23 -12.43
CA ASN A 197 12.23 -7.97 -12.40
C ASN A 197 11.99 -7.19 -11.09
N PHE A 198 10.75 -7.17 -10.59
CA PHE A 198 10.41 -6.65 -9.26
C PHE A 198 11.22 -7.36 -8.18
N LEU A 199 11.21 -8.69 -8.12
CA LEU A 199 11.94 -9.47 -7.10
C LEU A 199 13.47 -9.34 -7.20
N ARG A 200 14.00 -8.89 -8.34
CA ARG A 200 15.42 -8.61 -8.53
C ARG A 200 15.84 -7.24 -8.00
N PHE A 201 14.94 -6.26 -8.06
CA PHE A 201 15.28 -4.85 -7.82
C PHE A 201 14.42 -4.17 -6.75
N ALA A 202 13.55 -4.90 -6.07
CA ALA A 202 12.78 -4.39 -4.94
C ALA A 202 13.71 -3.86 -3.84
N ASP A 203 13.21 -2.88 -3.10
CA ASP A 203 13.89 -2.26 -1.97
C ASP A 203 13.67 -3.11 -0.72
N PHE A 204 14.51 -4.15 -0.53
CA PHE A 204 14.47 -4.96 0.68
C PHE A 204 14.99 -4.22 1.93
N GLY A 205 15.66 -3.09 1.74
CA GLY A 205 16.01 -2.14 2.80
C GLY A 205 14.76 -1.50 3.39
N PHE A 206 13.89 -0.95 2.53
CA PHE A 206 12.57 -0.49 2.96
C PHE A 206 11.75 -1.62 3.62
N ALA A 207 11.75 -2.82 3.05
CA ALA A 207 11.07 -3.98 3.66
C ALA A 207 11.65 -4.34 5.04
N SER A 208 12.95 -4.14 5.23
CA SER A 208 13.64 -4.38 6.50
C SER A 208 13.23 -3.35 7.55
N ASP A 209 13.13 -2.08 7.15
CA ASP A 209 12.65 -1.01 8.02
C ASP A 209 11.18 -1.24 8.41
N ALA A 210 10.33 -1.59 7.45
CA ALA A 210 8.94 -1.97 7.70
C ALA A 210 8.85 -3.15 8.69
N TYR A 211 9.68 -4.17 8.52
CA TYR A 211 9.72 -5.33 9.41
C TYR A 211 10.19 -4.98 10.82
N PHE A 212 11.22 -4.14 10.94
CA PHE A 212 11.69 -3.63 12.22
C PHE A 212 10.60 -2.84 12.95
N GLN A 213 9.89 -1.96 12.24
CA GLN A 213 8.77 -1.19 12.83
C GLN A 213 7.60 -2.10 13.20
N ALA A 214 7.29 -3.10 12.38
CA ALA A 214 6.24 -4.09 12.66
C ALA A 214 6.51 -4.84 13.96
N LYS A 215 7.75 -5.27 14.20
CA LYS A 215 8.12 -5.93 15.47
C LYS A 215 8.07 -5.00 16.68
N LYS A 216 8.37 -3.72 16.48
CA LYS A 216 8.40 -2.72 17.55
C LYS A 216 7.01 -2.23 17.93
N GLN A 217 6.12 -2.08 16.95
CA GLN A 217 4.87 -1.31 17.08
C GLN A 217 3.63 -2.08 16.62
N GLY A 218 3.80 -3.28 16.05
CA GLY A 218 2.70 -4.01 15.45
C GLY A 218 2.02 -3.22 14.34
N LEU A 219 0.70 -3.33 14.27
CA LEU A 219 -0.11 -2.66 13.23
C LEU A 219 -0.02 -1.13 13.28
N ASP A 220 0.34 -0.54 14.44
CA ASP A 220 0.54 0.91 14.56
C ASP A 220 1.69 1.43 13.68
N SER A 221 2.63 0.56 13.28
CA SER A 221 3.67 0.92 12.31
C SER A 221 3.09 1.37 10.96
N VAL A 222 1.99 0.75 10.51
CA VAL A 222 1.28 1.13 9.28
C VAL A 222 0.61 2.49 9.45
N LYS A 223 -0.02 2.73 10.60
CA LYS A 223 -0.65 4.02 10.89
C LYS A 223 0.37 5.15 10.89
N LEU A 224 1.55 4.93 11.48
CA LEU A 224 2.64 5.90 11.46
C LEU A 224 3.12 6.19 10.04
N TYR A 225 3.43 5.16 9.26
CA TYR A 225 3.82 5.29 7.86
C TYR A 225 2.82 6.13 7.05
N ILE A 226 1.53 5.81 7.17
CA ILE A 226 0.46 6.56 6.50
C ILE A 226 0.43 8.02 6.97
N SER A 227 0.56 8.26 8.27
CA SER A 227 0.49 9.62 8.83
C SER A 227 1.68 10.51 8.45
N GLU A 228 2.86 9.93 8.18
CA GLU A 228 4.03 10.66 7.70
C GLU A 228 3.84 11.14 6.25
N LEU A 229 3.22 10.31 5.40
CA LEU A 229 2.90 10.66 4.01
C LEU A 229 1.67 11.56 3.89
N HIS A 230 0.65 11.28 4.70
CA HIS A 230 -0.66 11.95 4.68
C HIS A 230 -1.03 12.49 6.06
N PRO A 231 -0.35 13.55 6.54
CA PRO A 231 -0.63 14.11 7.85
C PRO A 231 -2.07 14.64 7.93
N ALA A 232 -2.76 14.31 9.03
CA ALA A 232 -4.07 14.84 9.33
C ALA A 232 -4.03 16.37 9.42
N ALA A 233 -5.11 17.05 9.03
CA ALA A 233 -5.14 18.51 8.95
C ALA A 233 -4.82 19.24 10.27
N SER A 234 -5.00 18.58 11.43
CA SER A 234 -4.70 19.12 12.76
C SER A 234 -3.23 19.01 13.21
N SER A 235 -2.35 18.34 12.46
CA SER A 235 -0.93 18.20 12.83
C SER A 235 -0.04 19.34 12.34
N ARG A 236 -0.60 20.30 11.58
CA ARG A 236 0.04 21.59 11.36
C ARG A 236 -0.13 22.44 12.61
N CYS A 237 0.77 22.24 13.57
CA CYS A 237 1.08 23.28 14.53
C CYS A 237 1.51 24.51 13.70
N ASP A 238 0.72 25.58 13.75
CA ASP A 238 1.17 26.90 13.32
C ASP A 238 2.40 27.26 14.17
N CYS A 239 3.59 26.95 13.68
CA CYS A 239 4.82 27.60 14.11
C CYS A 239 4.88 29.00 13.46
N GLY A 240 3.85 29.80 13.73
CA GLY A 240 3.83 31.23 13.54
C GLY A 240 3.69 31.88 14.91
N CYS A 241 4.65 32.75 15.24
CA CYS A 241 4.79 33.56 16.46
C CYS A 241 5.66 32.94 17.57
N CYS A 242 6.98 33.21 17.50
CA CYS A 242 7.75 33.87 18.56
C CYS A 242 9.13 34.25 18.01
N GLY A 243 9.35 35.56 17.77
CA GLY A 243 10.63 36.14 17.36
C GLY A 243 10.45 37.35 16.46
#